data_AF-A0A924WX99-F1
#
_entry.id   AF-A0A924WX99-F1
#
_cell.length_a   1.000
_cell.length_b   1.000
_cell.length_c   1.000
_cell.angle_alpha   90.00
_cell.angle_beta   90.00
_cell.angle_gamma   90.00
#
_symmetry.space_group_name_H-M   'P 1'
#
loop_
_entity.id
_entity.type
_entity.pdbx_description
1 polymer ?
#
loop_
_entity_poly.entity_id
_entity_poly.type
_entity_poly.pdbx_seq_one_letter_code
_entity_poly.pdbx_strand_id
1 'polypeptide(L)'
;MAEASSDTKQGHAAHTKAADNQDCLRGKITRPINVTFLGAGSGFCPTLCRDVLMIPGADRGEFRLIDLDKDRLSTMHQVVEKLIRDAGRDGGWTVRSSTDRR
;
A
#
# COMPACT_ATOMS: atom_id res chain seq x y z
N MET A 1 9.48 -28.11 36.19
CA MET A 1 10.38 -27.52 35.17
C MET A 1 9.49 -26.83 34.15
N ALA A 2 9.41 -25.50 34.18
CA ALA A 2 8.61 -24.74 33.22
C ALA A 2 9.43 -24.59 31.94
N GLU A 3 8.92 -25.11 30.82
CA GLU A 3 9.50 -24.88 29.50
C GLU A 3 9.26 -23.42 29.10
N ALA A 4 10.34 -22.65 28.98
CA ALA A 4 10.30 -21.34 28.38
C ALA A 4 10.11 -21.49 26.87
N SER A 5 8.95 -21.08 26.35
CA SER A 5 8.73 -20.97 24.91
C SER A 5 9.70 -19.94 24.34
N SER A 6 10.68 -20.42 23.58
CA SER A 6 11.59 -19.57 22.81
C SER A 6 10.81 -18.93 21.66
N ASP A 7 10.25 -17.75 21.94
CA ASP A 7 9.58 -16.94 20.94
C ASP A 7 10.63 -16.48 19.93
N THR A 8 10.79 -17.29 18.88
CA THR A 8 11.77 -17.07 17.82
C THR A 8 11.31 -15.82 17.11
N LYS A 9 12.01 -14.70 17.31
CA LYS A 9 11.69 -13.39 16.71
C LYS A 9 11.61 -13.54 15.19
N GLN A 10 10.40 -13.79 14.69
CA GLN A 10 10.11 -13.90 13.28
C GLN A 10 10.39 -12.54 12.64
N GLY A 11 11.29 -12.51 11.64
CA GLY A 11 11.62 -11.28 10.92
C GLY A 11 10.44 -10.78 10.08
N HIS A 12 10.57 -9.58 9.49
CA HIS A 12 9.51 -8.96 8.68
C HIS A 12 8.96 -9.86 7.56
N ALA A 13 9.82 -10.71 6.98
CA ALA A 13 9.42 -11.66 5.94
C ALA A 13 8.41 -12.72 6.43
N ALA A 14 8.53 -13.19 7.67
CA ALA A 14 7.65 -14.23 8.22
C ALA A 14 6.22 -13.71 8.53
N HIS A 15 6.08 -12.40 8.70
CA HIS A 15 4.79 -11.73 8.91
C HIS A 15 4.08 -11.33 7.61
N THR A 16 4.75 -11.47 6.45
CA THR A 16 4.16 -11.17 5.14
C THR A 16 3.84 -12.49 4.45
N LYS A 17 2.55 -12.84 4.34
CA LYS A 17 2.09 -14.08 3.73
C LYS A 17 1.18 -13.76 2.54
N ALA A 18 1.31 -14.54 1.47
CA ALA A 18 0.36 -14.48 0.37
C ALA A 18 -1.01 -14.99 0.83
N ALA A 19 -2.07 -14.55 0.16
CA ALA A 19 -3.41 -15.08 0.38
C ALA A 19 -3.52 -16.55 -0.06
N ASP A 20 -4.27 -17.34 0.70
CA ASP A 20 -4.51 -18.77 0.41
C ASP A 20 -5.19 -18.99 -0.95
N ASN A 21 -5.93 -17.98 -1.44
CA ASN A 21 -6.54 -17.94 -2.76
C ASN A 21 -6.34 -16.55 -3.38
N GLN A 22 -6.13 -16.52 -4.70
CA GLN A 22 -5.95 -15.31 -5.51
C GLN A 22 -7.25 -14.89 -6.25
N ASP A 23 -8.36 -15.60 -6.04
CA ASP A 23 -9.65 -15.23 -6.60
C ASP A 23 -10.11 -13.85 -6.11
N CYS A 24 -10.51 -13.01 -7.06
CA CYS A 24 -11.08 -11.69 -6.77
C CYS A 24 -12.60 -11.78 -6.55
N LEU A 25 -13.16 -10.76 -5.90
CA LEU A 25 -14.61 -10.60 -5.82
C LEU A 25 -15.21 -10.45 -7.22
N ARG A 26 -16.32 -11.15 -7.48
CA ARG A 26 -17.05 -11.07 -8.75
C ARG A 26 -17.64 -9.67 -8.95
N GLY A 27 -17.60 -9.15 -10.17
CA GLY A 27 -18.22 -7.89 -10.55
C GLY A 27 -17.26 -6.92 -11.24
N LYS A 28 -17.72 -5.68 -11.45
CA LYS A 28 -16.90 -4.59 -12.01
C LYS A 28 -16.78 -3.47 -10.99
N ILE A 29 -15.58 -2.92 -10.84
CA ILE A 29 -15.35 -1.71 -10.05
C ILE A 29 -15.73 -0.51 -10.92
N THR A 30 -16.88 0.09 -10.64
CA THR A 30 -17.45 1.16 -11.48
C THR A 30 -17.02 2.56 -11.04
N ARG A 31 -16.73 2.72 -9.75
CA ARG A 31 -16.33 3.98 -9.10
C ARG A 31 -14.82 4.02 -8.88
N PRO A 32 -14.18 5.20 -9.07
CA PRO A 32 -12.79 5.39 -8.65
C PRO A 32 -12.59 5.05 -7.16
N ILE A 33 -11.46 4.43 -6.84
CA ILE A 33 -11.12 4.03 -5.47
C ILE A 33 -10.32 5.14 -4.78
N ASN A 34 -10.64 5.44 -3.53
CA ASN A 34 -9.81 6.29 -2.68
C ASN A 34 -9.20 5.45 -1.57
N VAL A 35 -7.87 5.41 -1.49
CA VAL A 35 -7.16 4.67 -0.44
C VAL A 35 -6.28 5.64 0.35
N THR A 36 -6.54 5.75 1.65
CA THR A 36 -5.77 6.62 2.55
C THR A 36 -4.84 5.79 3.42
N PHE A 37 -3.56 6.15 3.43
CA PHE A 37 -2.52 5.57 4.27
C PHE A 37 -2.15 6.56 5.38
N LEU A 38 -2.41 6.20 6.63
CA LEU A 38 -1.90 6.92 7.81
C LEU A 38 -0.59 6.26 8.26
N GLY A 39 0.49 7.03 8.35
CA GLY A 39 1.85 6.49 8.51
C GLY A 39 2.50 6.07 7.19
N ALA A 40 2.20 6.82 6.12
CA ALA A 40 2.63 6.49 4.76
C ALA A 40 4.15 6.55 4.55
N GLY A 41 4.92 7.21 5.41
CA GLY A 41 6.38 7.17 5.37
C GLY A 41 6.97 5.79 5.70
N SER A 42 6.14 4.79 6.01
CA SER A 42 6.54 3.40 6.24
C SER A 42 7.02 2.72 4.96
N GLY A 43 8.10 1.93 5.06
CA GLY A 43 8.58 1.07 3.97
C GLY A 43 7.58 0.01 3.51
N PHE A 44 6.46 -0.17 4.22
CA PHE A 44 5.36 -1.05 3.82
C PHE A 44 4.36 -0.41 2.84
N CYS A 45 4.28 0.93 2.82
CA CYS A 45 3.38 1.68 1.93
C CYS A 45 3.48 1.30 0.44
N PRO A 46 4.68 1.17 -0.18
CA PRO A 46 4.78 0.90 -1.61
C PRO A 46 4.33 -0.53 -1.97
N THR A 47 4.49 -1.49 -1.06
CA THR A 47 3.98 -2.86 -1.24
C THR A 47 2.46 -2.85 -1.36
N LEU A 48 1.76 -2.20 -0.42
CA LEU A 48 0.30 -2.10 -0.47
C LEU A 48 -0.21 -1.31 -1.68
N CYS A 49 0.48 -0.23 -2.05
CA CYS A 49 0.15 0.51 -3.27
C CYS A 49 0.26 -0.39 -4.51
N ARG A 50 1.31 -1.21 -4.59
CA ARG A 50 1.49 -2.16 -5.70
C ARG A 50 0.35 -3.15 -5.76
N ASP A 51 -0.02 -3.74 -4.62
CA ASP A 51 -1.10 -4.72 -4.57
C ASP A 51 -2.43 -4.12 -5.06
N VAL A 52 -2.74 -2.88 -4.66
CA VAL A 52 -3.95 -2.17 -5.11
C VAL A 52 -3.94 -1.90 -6.62
N LEU A 53 -2.81 -1.46 -7.18
CA LEU A 53 -2.68 -1.20 -8.63
C LEU A 53 -2.83 -2.48 -9.49
N MET A 54 -2.51 -3.63 -8.90
CA MET A 54 -2.61 -4.94 -9.55
C MET A 54 -4.01 -5.56 -9.45
N ILE A 55 -4.96 -4.94 -8.72
CA ILE A 55 -6.34 -5.43 -8.64
C ILE A 55 -7.00 -5.33 -10.04
N PRO A 56 -7.49 -6.45 -10.61
CA PRO A 56 -8.19 -6.43 -11.89
C PRO A 56 -9.43 -5.53 -11.84
N GLY A 57 -9.58 -4.65 -12.84
CA GLY A 57 -10.69 -3.71 -12.94
C GLY A 57 -10.62 -2.48 -12.02
N ALA A 58 -9.61 -2.38 -11.16
CA ALA A 58 -9.35 -1.17 -10.37
C ALA A 58 -8.62 -0.11 -11.23
N ASP A 59 -9.26 0.33 -12.32
CA ASP A 59 -8.58 1.12 -13.34
C ASP A 59 -8.42 2.61 -12.98
N ARG A 60 -9.14 3.09 -11.95
CA ARG A 60 -9.11 4.48 -11.52
C ARG A 60 -9.07 4.62 -10.01
N GLY A 61 -8.30 5.57 -9.51
CA GLY A 61 -8.25 5.88 -8.08
C GLY A 61 -7.27 6.96 -7.66
N GLU A 62 -7.20 7.19 -6.35
CA GLU A 62 -6.29 8.13 -5.70
C GLU A 62 -5.69 7.48 -4.45
N PHE A 63 -4.36 7.51 -4.35
CA PHE A 63 -3.65 7.23 -3.10
C PHE A 63 -3.46 8.52 -2.30
N ARG A 64 -3.84 8.49 -1.02
CA ARG A 64 -3.67 9.61 -0.08
C ARG A 64 -2.67 9.22 0.98
N LEU A 65 -1.47 9.77 0.89
CA LEU A 65 -0.35 9.47 1.77
C LEU A 65 -0.31 10.50 2.90
N ILE A 66 -0.48 10.04 4.14
CA ILE A 66 -0.43 10.88 5.33
C ILE A 66 0.69 10.41 6.23
N ASP A 67 1.62 11.31 6.57
CA ASP A 67 2.63 11.09 7.59
C ASP A 67 3.02 12.42 8.25
N LEU A 68 3.44 12.40 9.52
CA LEU A 68 3.90 13.59 10.22
C LEU A 68 5.34 13.94 9.83
N ASP A 69 6.13 12.95 9.40
CA ASP A 69 7.49 13.13 8.94
C ASP A 69 7.49 13.54 7.45
N LYS A 70 7.84 14.80 7.20
CA LYS A 70 7.83 15.41 5.85
C LYS A 70 8.81 14.75 4.89
N ASP A 71 9.99 14.36 5.37
CA ASP A 71 11.06 13.86 4.51
C ASP A 71 10.76 12.42 4.08
N ARG A 72 10.29 11.61 5.04
CA ARG A 72 9.78 10.26 4.75
C ARG A 72 8.57 10.32 3.81
N LEU A 73 7.65 11.26 4.04
CA LEU A 73 6.46 11.42 3.19
C LEU A 73 6.81 11.85 1.77
N SER A 74 7.74 12.80 1.62
CA SER A 74 8.21 13.28 0.31
C SER A 74 8.86 12.15 -0.48
N THR A 75 9.72 11.38 0.17
CA THR A 75 10.35 10.19 -0.43
C THR A 75 9.29 9.19 -0.88
N MET A 76 8.32 8.88 -0.02
CA MET A 76 7.29 7.90 -0.36
C MET A 76 6.37 8.38 -1.49
N HIS A 77 6.05 9.68 -1.53
CA HIS A 77 5.27 10.25 -2.63
C HIS A 77 5.95 9.96 -3.98
N GLN A 78 7.25 10.22 -4.09
CA GLN A 78 8.01 9.95 -5.33
C GLN A 78 8.05 8.47 -5.68
N VAL A 79 8.22 7.60 -4.68
CA VAL A 79 8.22 6.13 -4.87
C VAL A 79 6.86 5.66 -5.40
N VAL A 80 5.75 6.10 -4.79
CA VAL A 80 4.39 5.73 -5.21
C VAL A 80 4.06 6.30 -6.58
N GLU A 81 4.47 7.54 -6.87
CA GLU A 81 4.27 8.15 -8.18
C GLU A 81 5.02 7.38 -9.28
N LYS A 82 6.27 6.99 -9.02
CA LYS A 82 7.03 6.10 -9.92
C LYS A 82 6.35 4.75 -10.07
N LEU A 83 5.84 4.16 -8.98
CA LEU A 83 5.15 2.88 -9.01
C LEU A 83 3.88 2.91 -9.87
N ILE A 84 3.09 4.00 -9.81
CA ILE A 84 1.91 4.20 -10.67
C ILE A 84 2.31 4.18 -12.16
N ARG A 85 3.37 4.91 -12.52
CA ARG A 85 3.89 4.95 -13.89
C ARG A 85 4.43 3.59 -14.34
N ASP A 86 5.27 2.96 -13.51
CA ASP A 86 5.88 1.67 -13.82
C ASP A 86 4.82 0.54 -13.95
N ALA A 87 3.67 0.69 -13.29
CA ALA A 87 2.52 -0.21 -13.42
C ALA A 87 1.62 0.09 -14.64
N GLY A 88 1.88 1.17 -15.40
CA GLY A 88 1.06 1.61 -16.53
C GLY A 88 -0.33 2.09 -16.12
N ARG A 89 -0.47 2.67 -14.92
CA ARG A 89 -1.76 3.07 -14.32
C ARG A 89 -1.94 4.59 -14.23
N ASP A 90 -1.01 5.37 -14.76
CA ASP A 90 -0.98 6.84 -14.74
C ASP A 90 -2.14 7.51 -15.49
N GLY A 91 -2.82 6.80 -16.40
CA GLY A 91 -4.05 7.30 -17.04
C GLY A 91 -5.29 7.35 -16.15
N GLY A 92 -5.26 6.71 -14.97
CA GLY A 92 -6.43 6.63 -14.08
C GLY A 92 -6.12 6.73 -12.59
N TRP A 93 -4.86 6.60 -12.19
CA TRP A 93 -4.41 6.66 -10.81
C TRP A 93 -3.58 7.92 -10.52
N THR A 94 -3.82 8.48 -9.35
CA THR A 94 -3.10 9.66 -8.85
C THR A 94 -2.62 9.43 -7.41
N VAL A 95 -1.67 10.26 -6.96
CA VAL A 95 -1.19 10.24 -5.59
C VAL A 95 -1.15 11.67 -5.03
N ARG A 96 -1.65 11.83 -3.80
CA ARG A 96 -1.59 13.07 -3.04
C ARG A 96 -0.98 12.80 -1.67
N SER A 97 -0.13 13.71 -1.20
CA SER A 97 0.45 13.64 0.15
C SER A 97 0.01 14.82 1.02
N SER A 98 -0.08 14.60 2.33
CA SER A 98 -0.37 15.64 3.32
C SER A 98 0.25 15.28 4.67
N THR A 99 0.71 16.29 5.42
CA THR A 99 1.07 16.11 6.84
C THR A 99 -0.10 16.36 7.79
N ASP A 100 -1.24 16.81 7.27
CA ASP A 100 -2.46 16.93 8.05
C ASP A 100 -3.16 15.57 8.13
N ARG A 101 -3.45 15.15 9.35
CA ARG A 101 -4.08 13.86 9.67
C ARG A 101 -5.58 13.97 9.95
N ARG A 102 -6.17 15.15 9.77
CA ARG A 102 -7.60 15.42 9.99
C ARG A 102 -8.38 15.48 8.69
#